data_AF-A0A7C0ZWD2-F1
#
_entry.id   AF-A0A7C0ZWD2-F1
#
_cell.length_a   1.000
_cell.length_b   1.000
_cell.length_c   1.000
_cell.angle_alpha   90.00
_cell.angle_beta   90.00
_cell.angle_gamma   90.00
#
_symmetry.space_group_name_H-M   'P 1'
#
loop_
_entity.id
_entity.type
_entity.pdbx_description
1 polymer ?
#
loop_
_entity_poly.entity_id
_entity_poly.type
_entity_poly.pdbx_seq_one_letter_code
_entity_poly.pdbx_strand_id
1 'polypeptide(L)'
;MEQIPIEIEGKEPSASDLVRLVDVARTNNITVVFAEPQFNPEGAEVIASEIGGTVVFIDPLAEDFVTNMRRISDALARHTR
;
A
#
# COMPACT_ATOMS: atom_id res chain seq x y z
N MET A 1 -0.40 13.79 -6.28
CA MET A 1 -0.63 12.49 -5.63
C MET A 1 0.10 12.53 -4.30
N GLU A 2 -0.55 12.05 -3.24
CA GLU A 2 0.02 11.97 -1.90
C GLU A 2 0.01 10.50 -1.48
N GLN A 3 1.05 10.05 -0.80
CA GLN A 3 1.14 8.71 -0.25
C GLN A 3 1.07 8.80 1.27
N ILE A 4 0.35 7.85 1.88
CA ILE A 4 0.20 7.78 3.33
C ILE A 4 0.96 6.52 3.77
N PRO A 5 2.08 6.65 4.50
CA PRO A 5 2.87 5.50 4.91
C PRO A 5 2.11 4.67 5.96
N ILE A 6 2.20 3.35 5.82
CA ILE A 6 1.72 2.39 6.83
C ILE A 6 2.81 2.16 7.89
N GLU A 7 4.03 1.90 7.43
CA GLU A 7 5.20 1.74 8.28
C GLU A 7 6.08 2.98 8.24
N ILE A 8 6.65 3.35 9.38
CA ILE A 8 7.57 4.50 9.52
C ILE A 8 8.88 3.97 10.08
N GLU A 9 9.98 4.16 9.34
CA GLU A 9 11.32 3.69 9.73
C GLU A 9 11.39 2.17 10.00
N GLY A 10 10.61 1.36 9.26
CA GLY A 10 10.54 -0.10 9.42
C GLY A 10 9.86 -0.57 10.71
N LYS A 11 9.11 0.32 11.38
CA LYS A 11 8.26 -0.03 12.51
C LYS A 11 6.88 -0.39 12.00
N GLU A 12 6.44 -1.59 12.37
CA GLU A 12 5.07 -2.04 12.11
C GLU A 12 4.03 -1.11 12.76
N PRO A 13 2.87 -0.90 12.11
CA PRO A 13 1.81 -0.07 12.65
C PRO A 13 1.23 -0.68 13.93
N SER A 14 0.91 0.17 14.92
CA SER A 14 0.12 -0.28 16.07
C SER A 14 -1.34 -0.56 15.67
N ALA A 15 -2.10 -1.26 16.52
CA ALA A 15 -3.53 -1.45 16.31
C ALA A 15 -4.29 -0.12 16.15
N SER A 16 -3.91 0.92 16.90
CA SER A 16 -4.48 2.26 16.75
C SER A 16 -4.09 2.94 15.44
N ASP A 17 -2.89 2.66 14.92
CA ASP A 17 -2.48 3.16 13.61
C ASP A 17 -3.29 2.52 12.50
N LEU A 18 -3.51 1.20 12.55
CA LEU A 18 -4.34 0.48 11.59
C LEU A 18 -5.76 1.05 11.53
N VAL A 19 -6.40 1.26 12.69
CA VAL A 19 -7.75 1.88 12.75
C VAL A 19 -7.75 3.26 12.08
N ARG A 20 -6.78 4.11 12.43
CA ARG A 20 -6.65 5.45 11.85
C ARG A 20 -6.44 5.38 10.32
N LEU A 21 -5.58 4.48 9.85
CA LEU A 21 -5.28 4.32 8.43
C LEU A 21 -6.49 3.82 7.64
N VAL A 22 -7.28 2.90 8.20
CA VAL A 22 -8.55 2.44 7.62
C VAL A 22 -9.54 3.60 7.51
N ASP A 23 -9.71 4.41 8.55
CA ASP A 23 -10.63 5.56 8.53
C ASP A 23 -10.22 6.62 7.50
N VAL A 24 -8.92 6.92 7.44
CA VAL A 24 -8.35 7.82 6.44
C VAL A 24 -8.56 7.27 5.03
N ALA A 25 -8.30 5.99 4.81
CA ALA A 25 -8.47 5.35 3.51
C ALA A 25 -9.94 5.36 3.04
N ARG A 26 -10.89 5.04 3.93
CA ARG A 26 -12.33 5.11 3.64
C ARG A 26 -12.76 6.54 3.30
N THR A 27 -12.32 7.52 4.08
CA THR A 27 -12.66 8.94 3.89
C THR A 27 -12.15 9.48 2.55
N ASN A 28 -10.99 9.01 2.11
CA ASN A 28 -10.36 9.43 0.86
C ASN A 28 -10.66 8.50 -0.33
N ASN A 29 -11.58 7.55 -0.17
CA ASN A 29 -11.93 6.55 -1.19
C ASN A 29 -10.71 5.80 -1.76
N ILE A 30 -9.72 5.52 -0.91
CA ILE A 30 -8.55 4.72 -1.29
C ILE A 30 -8.98 3.27 -1.45
N THR A 31 -8.56 2.64 -2.55
CA THR A 31 -8.92 1.25 -2.90
C THR A 31 -7.71 0.36 -3.15
N VAL A 32 -6.49 0.92 -3.05
CA VAL A 32 -5.24 0.21 -3.28
C VAL A 32 -4.27 0.48 -2.14
N VAL A 33 -3.63 -0.58 -1.66
CA VAL A 33 -2.55 -0.53 -0.69
C VAL A 33 -1.30 -1.06 -1.36
N PHE A 34 -0.21 -0.30 -1.31
CA PHE A 34 1.07 -0.74 -1.84
C PHE A 34 1.93 -1.32 -0.71
N ALA A 35 2.54 -2.47 -0.95
CA ALA A 35 3.42 -3.14 0.00
C ALA A 35 4.71 -3.57 -0.70
N GLU A 36 5.83 -3.57 0.02
CA GLU A 36 7.09 -4.11 -0.49
C GLU A 36 7.28 -5.52 0.05
N PRO A 37 7.71 -6.48 -0.79
CA PRO A 37 7.86 -7.88 -0.38
C PRO A 37 8.94 -8.09 0.69
N GLN A 38 9.76 -7.07 0.97
CA GLN A 38 10.79 -7.09 2.00
C GLN A 38 10.24 -6.89 3.42
N PHE A 39 9.01 -6.38 3.57
CA PHE A 39 8.37 -6.13 4.87
C PHE A 39 7.21 -7.08 5.12
N ASN A 40 6.71 -7.09 6.36
CA ASN A 40 5.56 -7.91 6.75
C ASN A 40 4.28 -7.36 6.07
N PRO A 41 3.57 -8.16 5.24
CA PRO A 41 2.39 -7.67 4.54
C PRO A 41 1.13 -7.55 5.41
N GLU A 42 1.15 -8.08 6.64
CA GLU A 42 -0.06 -8.25 7.47
C GLU A 42 -0.83 -6.93 7.68
N GLY A 43 -0.12 -5.83 7.99
CA GLY A 43 -0.76 -4.52 8.15
C GLY A 43 -1.43 -4.02 6.86
N ALA A 44 -0.78 -4.24 5.72
CA ALA A 44 -1.33 -3.87 4.40
C ALA A 44 -2.55 -4.71 4.02
N GLU A 45 -2.50 -6.02 4.31
CA GLU A 45 -3.61 -6.96 4.07
C GLU A 45 -4.84 -6.62 4.92
N VAL A 46 -4.64 -6.32 6.21
CA VAL A 46 -5.72 -5.88 7.12
C VAL A 46 -6.37 -4.62 6.59
N ILE A 47 -5.59 -3.60 6.23
CA ILE A 47 -6.14 -2.33 5.70
C ILE A 47 -6.90 -2.59 4.40
N ALA A 48 -6.33 -3.34 3.45
CA ALA A 48 -6.97 -3.63 2.18
C ALA A 48 -8.30 -4.37 2.37
N SER A 49 -8.34 -5.38 3.25
CA SER A 49 -9.57 -6.11 3.58
C SER A 49 -10.65 -5.18 4.14
N GLU A 50 -10.30 -4.31 5.09
CA GLU A 50 -11.25 -3.40 5.74
C GLU A 50 -11.82 -2.34 4.79
N ILE A 51 -11.06 -1.90 3.80
CA ILE A 51 -11.51 -0.88 2.83
C ILE A 51 -12.15 -1.50 1.58
N GLY A 52 -12.22 -2.83 1.48
CA GLY A 52 -12.66 -3.52 0.26
C GLY A 52 -11.74 -3.28 -0.93
N GLY A 53 -10.45 -3.05 -0.64
CA GLY A 53 -9.41 -2.76 -1.62
C GLY A 53 -8.53 -3.96 -1.95
N THR A 54 -7.40 -3.70 -2.60
CA THR A 54 -6.40 -4.72 -2.95
C THR A 54 -5.02 -4.32 -2.48
N VAL A 55 -4.21 -5.31 -2.09
CA VAL A 55 -2.77 -5.13 -1.93
C VAL A 55 -2.10 -5.28 -3.29
N VAL A 56 -1.17 -4.38 -3.61
CA VAL A 56 -0.29 -4.47 -4.78
C VAL A 56 1.14 -4.46 -4.29
N PHE A 57 1.86 -5.55 -4.58
CA PHE A 57 3.28 -5.63 -4.26
C PHE A 57 4.12 -4.85 -5.28
N ILE A 58 4.99 -3.99 -4.76
CA ILE A 58 6.00 -3.25 -5.51
C ILE A 58 7.36 -3.64 -4.96
N ASP A 59 8.32 -3.98 -5.81
CA ASP A 59 9.64 -4.43 -5.37
C ASP A 59 10.74 -3.47 -5.86
N PRO A 60 11.13 -2.47 -5.05
CA PRO A 60 12.21 -1.53 -5.40
C PRO A 60 13.57 -2.23 -5.63
N LEU A 61 13.73 -3.45 -5.13
CA LEU A 61 14.97 -4.24 -5.22
C LEU A 61 14.90 -5.32 -6.31
N ALA A 62 13.85 -5.31 -7.14
CA ALA A 62 13.72 -6.22 -8.26
C ALA A 62 14.93 -6.11 -9.21
N GLU A 63 15.50 -7.26 -9.59
CA GLU A 63 16.59 -7.34 -10.56
C GLU A 63 16.20 -6.68 -11.89
N ASP A 64 14.97 -6.91 -12.34
CA ASP A 64 14.37 -6.19 -13.47
C ASP A 64 13.64 -4.92 -13.00
N PHE A 65 14.45 -3.89 -12.74
CA PHE A 65 13.98 -2.57 -12.30
C PHE A 65 12.97 -1.95 -13.28
N VAL A 66 13.17 -2.10 -14.59
CA VAL A 66 12.30 -1.46 -15.60
C VAL A 66 10.91 -2.08 -15.60
N THR A 67 10.83 -3.41 -15.55
CA THR A 67 9.55 -4.11 -15.44
C THR A 67 8.85 -3.77 -14.13
N ASN A 68 9.59 -3.66 -13.02
CA ASN A 68 9.01 -3.22 -11.75
C ASN A 68 8.43 -1.79 -11.84
N MET A 69 9.17 -0.82 -12.37
CA MET A 69 8.68 0.56 -12.55
C MET A 69 7.43 0.64 -13.45
N ARG A 70 7.33 -0.22 -14.46
CA ARG A 70 6.11 -0.34 -15.28
C ARG A 70 4.93 -0.86 -14.46
N ARG A 71 5.13 -1.89 -13.63
CA ARG A 71 4.07 -2.40 -12.74
C ARG A 71 3.57 -1.34 -11.77
N ILE A 72 4.47 -0.54 -11.20
CA ILE A 72 4.11 0.62 -10.36
C ILE A 72 3.25 1.59 -11.15
N SER A 73 3.73 2.01 -12.33
CA SER A 73 3.05 2.99 -13.18
C SER A 73 1.65 2.52 -13.58
N ASP A 74 1.52 1.25 -13.97
CA ASP A 74 0.24 0.64 -14.34
C ASP A 74 -0.72 0.55 -13.15
N ALA A 75 -0.21 0.21 -11.96
CA ALA A 75 -1.01 0.15 -10.75
C ALA A 75 -1.51 1.54 -10.34
N LEU A 76 -0.67 2.57 -10.41
CA LEU A 76 -1.06 3.95 -10.17
C LEU A 76 -2.11 4.43 -11.17
N ALA A 77 -1.90 4.18 -12.47
CA ALA A 77 -2.84 4.59 -13.53
C ALA A 77 -4.23 3.97 -13.38
N ARG A 78 -4.32 2.73 -12.87
CA ARG A 78 -5.60 2.05 -12.62
C ARG A 78 -6.41 2.66 -11.47
N HIS A 79 -5.75 3.25 -10.47
CA HIS A 79 -6.38 3.69 -9.23
C HIS A 79 -6.43 5.21 -9.04
N THR A 80 -5.99 6.00 -10.03
CA THR A 80 -5.97 7.48 -9.97
C THR A 80 -7.00 8.10 -10.92
N ARG A 81 -8.25 7.61 -10.94
CA ARG A 81 -9.31 8.11 -11.85
C ARG A 81 -10.38 8.91 -11.14
#